data_AF-A0A659QVS3-F1
#
_entry.id   AF-A0A659QVS3-F1
#
_cell.length_a   1.000
_cell.length_b   1.000
_cell.length_c   1.000
_cell.angle_alpha   90.00
_cell.angle_beta   90.00
_cell.angle_gamma   90.00
#
_symmetry.space_group_name_H-M   'P 1'
#
loop_
_entity.id
_entity.type
_entity.pdbx_description
1 polymer ?
#
loop_
_entity_poly.entity_id
_entity_poly.type
_entity_poly.pdbx_seq_one_letter_code
_entity_poly.pdbx_strand_id
1 'polypeptide(L)' 'LIRVYQRLISPLLGPHCRFTPTCSSYGIEALRRFGVIKGSWLTVKRVLKCHPLHPGGDDPVPPGPFDTREH' A
#
# COMPACT_ATOMS: atom_id res chain seq x y z
N LEU A 1 6.52 0.56 -29.64
CA LEU A 1 7.18 1.30 -28.54
C LEU A 1 6.18 1.79 -27.48
N ILE A 2 5.13 2.53 -27.84
CA ILE A 2 4.11 3.02 -26.88
C ILE A 2 3.33 1.90 -26.15
N ARG A 3 3.01 0.80 -26.85
CA ARG A 3 2.28 -0.35 -26.25
C ARG A 3 3.10 -1.12 -25.20
N VAL A 4 4.43 -1.12 -25.28
CA VAL A 4 5.31 -1.76 -24.29
C VAL A 4 5.40 -0.90 -23.05
N TYR A 5 5.51 0.42 -23.22
CA TYR A 5 5.45 1.39 -22.13
C TYR A 5 4.09 1.34 -21.41
N GLN A 6 2.99 1.26 -22.16
CA GLN A 6 1.67 1.02 -21.59
C GLN A 6 1.60 -0.33 -20.87
N ARG A 7 2.25 -1.40 -21.32
CA ARG A 7 2.15 -2.73 -20.66
C ARG A 7 3.06 -2.86 -19.44
N LEU A 8 4.12 -2.06 -19.35
CA LEU A 8 5.02 -1.98 -18.19
C LEU A 8 4.53 -0.97 -17.14
N ILE A 9 3.85 0.11 -17.57
CA ILE A 9 3.27 1.12 -16.65
C ILE A 9 1.80 0.86 -16.32
N SER A 10 1.01 0.16 -17.16
CA SER A 10 -0.37 -0.24 -16.81
C SER A 10 -0.48 -1.09 -15.54
N PRO A 11 0.44 -2.01 -15.20
CA PRO A 11 0.38 -2.68 -13.89
C PRO A 11 0.73 -1.74 -12.73
N LEU A 12 1.32 -0.57 -12.99
CA LEU A 12 1.56 0.47 -12.00
C LEU A 12 0.38 1.45 -11.89
N LEU A 13 -0.47 1.58 -12.92
CA LEU A 13 -1.53 2.59 -13.04
C LEU A 13 -2.96 2.05 -13.24
N GLY A 14 -3.20 0.73 -13.22
CA GLY A 14 -4.54 0.14 -13.31
C GLY A 14 -4.64 -1.27 -12.69
N PRO A 15 -5.86 -1.72 -12.34
CA PRO A 15 -6.51 -1.56 -11.04
C PRO A 15 -6.49 -2.86 -10.22
N HIS A 16 -6.82 -2.74 -8.94
CA HIS A 16 -6.86 -3.79 -7.90
C HIS A 16 -5.50 -4.03 -7.23
N CYS A 17 -5.12 -3.11 -6.32
CA CYS A 17 -4.47 -3.61 -5.11
C CYS A 17 -5.34 -4.76 -4.61
N ARG A 18 -4.76 -5.96 -4.62
CA ARG A 18 -5.41 -7.20 -4.23
C ARG A 18 -5.74 -7.21 -2.74
N PHE A 19 -5.18 -6.25 -2.01
CA PHE A 19 -5.44 -6.00 -0.62
C PHE A 19 -6.40 -4.82 -0.45
N THR A 20 -7.34 -4.99 0.48
CA THR A 20 -8.24 -3.94 0.96
C THR A 20 -7.78 -3.53 2.36
N PRO A 21 -7.60 -2.24 2.67
CA PRO A 21 -7.56 -1.09 1.76
C PRO A 21 -6.37 -1.14 0.79
N THR A 22 -6.43 -0.33 -0.27
CA THR A 22 -5.39 -0.26 -1.31
C THR A 22 -4.01 0.05 -0.72
N CYS A 23 -2.94 -0.34 -1.40
CA CYS A 23 -1.56 -0.14 -0.98
C CYS A 23 -1.22 1.35 -0.76
N SER A 24 -1.82 2.25 -1.56
CA SER A 24 -1.71 3.70 -1.38
C SER A 24 -2.47 4.19 -0.14
N SER A 25 -3.71 3.72 0.09
CA SER A 25 -4.47 4.03 1.29
C SER A 25 -3.78 3.50 2.56
N TYR A 26 -3.30 2.26 2.51
CA TYR A 26 -2.48 1.66 3.58
C TYR A 26 -1.24 2.51 3.84
N GLY A 27 -0.58 3.01 2.79
CA GLY A 27 0.59 3.84 2.95
C GLY A 27 0.29 5.16 3.63
N ILE A 28 -0.74 5.87 3.20
CA ILE A 28 -1.16 7.14 3.83
C ILE A 28 -1.51 6.90 5.31
N GLU A 29 -2.26 5.84 5.60
CA GLU A 29 -2.69 5.48 6.94
C GLU A 29 -1.50 5.06 7.83
N ALA A 30 -0.57 4.26 7.29
CA ALA A 30 0.63 3.82 8.00
C ALA A 30 1.61 4.98 8.26
N LEU A 31 1.76 5.90 7.31
CA LEU A 31 2.55 7.11 7.47
C LEU A 31 1.96 8.03 8.54
N ARG A 32 0.63 8.18 8.59
CA ARG A 32 -0.06 8.94 9.64
C ARG A 32 0.11 8.31 11.03
N ARG A 33 -0.07 6.99 11.15
CA ARG A 33 -0.06 6.29 12.46
C ARG A 33 1.32 5.98 13.02
N PHE A 34 2.31 5.74 12.17
CA PHE A 34 3.66 5.31 12.57
C PHE A 34 4.76 6.30 12.20
N GLY A 35 4.41 7.41 11.53
CA GLY A 35 5.36 8.38 10.99
C GLY A 35 6.02 7.89 9.70
N VAL A 36 6.82 8.78 9.08
CA VAL A 36 7.37 8.54 7.73
C VAL A 36 8.30 7.33 7.67
N ILE A 37 9.10 7.09 8.70
CA ILE A 37 10.10 6.01 8.70
C ILE A 37 9.43 4.63 8.82
N LYS A 38 8.67 4.39 9.90
CA LYS A 38 7.98 3.10 10.12
C LYS A 38 6.82 2.89 9.14
N GLY A 39 6.08 3.95 8.80
CA GLY A 39 5.00 3.90 7.82
C GLY A 39 5.50 3.52 6.42
N SER A 40 6.61 4.11 5.98
CA SER A 40 7.21 3.75 4.68
C SER A 40 7.68 2.29 4.68
N TRP A 41 8.29 1.81 5.76
CA TRP A 41 8.72 0.41 5.86
C TRP A 41 7.55 -0.57 5.74
N LEU A 42 6.44 -0.33 6.46
CA LEU A 42 5.22 -1.13 6.39
C LEU A 42 4.61 -1.12 4.99
N THR A 43 4.56 0.06 4.37
CA THR A 43 4.01 0.26 3.02
C THR A 43 4.82 -0.47 1.98
N VAL A 44 6.13 -0.31 1.97
CA VAL A 44 7.04 -0.96 1.02
C VAL A 44 6.95 -2.47 1.17
N LYS A 45 6.97 -3.00 2.39
CA LYS A 45 6.80 -4.44 2.65
C LYS A 45 5.50 -4.99 2.06
N ARG A 46 4.41 -4.21 2.07
CA ARG A 46 3.11 -4.60 1.51
C ARG A 46 3.05 -4.45 -0.02
N VAL A 47 3.63 -3.38 -0.56
CA VAL A 47 3.75 -3.17 -2.02
C VAL A 47 4.56 -4.31 -2.64
N LEU A 48 5.65 -4.75 -2.00
CA LEU A 48 6.43 -5.90 -2.43
C LEU A 48 5.64 -7.22 -2.40
N LYS A 49 4.65 -7.34 -1.50
CA LYS A 49 3.72 -8.48 -1.44
C LYS A 49 2.57 -8.37 -2.46
N CYS A 50 2.39 -7.21 -3.10
CA CYS A 50 1.35 -6.99 -4.11
C CYS A 50 1.78 -7.57 -5.46
N HIS A 51 2.05 -8.88 -5.50
CA HIS A 51 2.34 -9.63 -6.72
C HIS A 51 1.08 -10.39 -7.18
N PRO A 52 0.89 -10.62 -8.50
CA PRO A 52 -0.32 -11.25 -9.04
C PRO A 52 -0.53 -12.71 -8.63
N LEU A 53 0.47 -13.34 -8.00
CA LEU A 53 0.40 -14.70 -7.45
C LEU A 53 -0.01 -14.72 -5.97
N HIS A 54 -0.21 -13.57 -5.32
CA HIS A 54 -0.75 -13.51 -3.96
C HIS A 54 -2.29 -13.43 -4.05
N PRO A 55 -3.06 -14.21 -3.27
CA PRO A 55 -4.52 -14.16 -3.30
C PRO A 55 -5.12 -12.80 -2.87
N GLY A 56 -4.32 -11.87 -2.35
CA GLY A 56 -4.84 -10.65 -1.73
C GLY A 56 -5.62 -10.93 -0.44
N GLY A 57 -6.25 -9.91 0.14
CA GLY A 57 -7.04 -10.02 1.37
C GLY A 57 -7.24 -8.70 2.11
N ASP A 58 -8.08 -8.71 3.15
CA ASP A 58 -8.22 -7.58 4.06
C ASP A 58 -7.03 -7.53 5.02
N ASP A 59 -6.21 -6.49 4.89
CA ASP A 59 -5.08 -6.23 5.78
C ASP A 59 -5.20 -4.75 6.19
N PRO A 60 -5.98 -4.38 7.21
CA PRO A 60 -6.03 -3.00 7.68
C PRO A 60 -4.69 -2.63 8.33
N VAL A 61 -4.33 -1.34 8.30
CA VAL A 61 -3.20 -0.85 9.10
C VAL A 61 -3.54 -1.09 10.59
N PRO A 62 -2.64 -1.69 11.38
CA PRO A 62 -2.88 -1.86 12.81
C PRO A 62 -2.99 -0.50 13.53
N PRO A 63 -3.73 -0.41 14.66
CA PRO A 63 -3.74 0.80 15.48
C PRO A 63 -2.31 1.11 15.92
N GLY A 64 -1.83 2.31 15.60
CA GLY A 64 -0.49 2.76 15.93
C GLY A 64 -0.44 3.34 17.35
N PRO A 65 0.73 3.35 18.01
CA PRO A 65 0.88 3.95 19.34
C PRO A 65 0.69 5.47 19.35
N PHE A 66 0.66 6.13 18.19
CA PHE A 66 0.39 7.55 18.02
C PHE A 66 -1.09 7.85 17.71
N ASP A 67 -1.96 6.85 17.61
CA ASP A 67 -3.40 7.02 17.36
C ASP A 67 -4.18 7.55 18.60
N THR A 68 -3.49 7.90 19.69
CA THR A 68 -4.14 8.31 20.95
C THR A 68 -4.24 9.81 21.16
N ARG A 69 -3.79 10.67 20.25
CA ARG A 69 -3.89 12.13 20.39
C ARG A 69 -4.02 12.66 18.96
N GLU A 70 -5.11 13.30 18.54
CA GLU A 70 -5.53 14.69 18.88
C GLU A 70 -7.06 14.79 18.68
N HIS A 71 -7.84 15.18 19.70
CA HIS A 71 -8.45 16.52 19.88
C HIS A 71 -9.07 17.15 18.64
#